data_AF-A0A965PPK0-F1
#
_entry.id   AF-A0A965PPK0-F1
#
_cell.length_a   1.000
_cell.length_b   1.000
_cell.length_c   1.000
_cell.angle_alpha   90.00
_cell.angle_beta   90.00
_cell.angle_gamma   90.00
#
_symmetry.space_group_name_H-M   'P 1'
#
loop_
_entity.id
_entity.type
_entity.pdbx_description
1 polymer ?
#
loop_
_entity_poly.entity_id
_entity_poly.type
_entity_poly.pdbx_seq_one_letter_code
_entity_poly.pdbx_strand_id
1 'polypeptide(L)'
;MTVRLHQAQYRFHHSPARYRGFVGGRGAGKSWIGAYDLAKRALSPNGKGRLFLVAAPTYPMLSDSSLRTMIEILKLLGAYDLDSIKRQPPSITLPNGAEILFRSADDPERLRGPNLSGVWLDEASLMAEEAYSVAIATLRERGEPGWLSATFTPKGLGHWTYETFATGKPETELIRAKTRENPFLDTQFVSSLESQYSDRTKARNGRRNILAHIFGGKAIGLNSATELSQSIHPRAETAGRAIIPRSSAWAAPLTAPYSVTATW
;
A
#
# COMPACT_ATOMS: atom_id res chain seq x y z
N MET A 1 -15.71 -20.06 2.71
CA MET A 1 -14.50 -19.97 1.86
C MET A 1 -13.42 -19.21 2.62
N THR A 2 -12.19 -19.71 2.61
CA THR A 2 -11.08 -19.13 3.38
C THR A 2 -10.17 -18.34 2.45
N VAL A 3 -10.03 -17.04 2.70
CA VAL A 3 -9.11 -16.18 1.95
C VAL A 3 -7.80 -16.08 2.70
N ARG A 4 -6.68 -16.30 2.01
CA ARG A 4 -5.34 -16.28 2.60
C ARG A 4 -4.68 -14.93 2.36
N LEU A 5 -4.21 -14.29 3.44
CA LEU A 5 -3.45 -13.04 3.39
C LEU A 5 -2.03 -13.29 3.89
N HIS A 6 -1.03 -12.71 3.23
CA HIS A 6 0.31 -12.68 3.84
C HIS A 6 0.39 -11.61 4.94
N GLN A 7 1.44 -11.65 5.76
CA GLN A 7 1.51 -10.86 7.00
C GLN A 7 1.25 -9.36 6.80
N ALA A 8 1.90 -8.74 5.81
CA ALA A 8 1.67 -7.32 5.52
C ALA A 8 0.24 -7.04 5.05
N GLN A 9 -0.35 -7.88 4.21
CA GLN A 9 -1.75 -7.73 3.79
C GLN A 9 -2.71 -7.84 4.97
N TYR A 10 -2.49 -8.81 5.85
CA TYR A 10 -3.27 -8.99 7.06
C TYR A 10 -3.20 -7.73 7.94
N ARG A 11 -1.99 -7.21 8.19
CA ARG A 11 -1.79 -5.97 8.95
C ARG A 11 -2.50 -4.77 8.33
N PHE A 12 -2.41 -4.62 7.01
CA PHE A 12 -3.03 -3.50 6.30
C PHE A 12 -4.56 -3.52 6.41
N HIS A 13 -5.16 -4.69 6.22
CA HIS A 13 -6.62 -4.84 6.30
C HIS A 13 -7.15 -4.55 7.71
N HIS A 14 -6.44 -5.03 8.74
CA HIS A 14 -6.84 -4.88 10.15
C HIS A 14 -6.30 -3.61 10.83
N SER A 15 -5.59 -2.75 10.09
CA SER A 15 -5.13 -1.47 10.62
C SER A 15 -6.33 -0.60 11.03
N PRO A 16 -6.31 -0.01 12.25
CA PRO A 16 -7.35 0.91 12.71
C PRO A 16 -7.16 2.33 12.15
N ALA A 17 -6.05 2.62 11.47
CA ALA A 17 -5.78 3.94 10.92
C ALA A 17 -6.82 4.32 9.87
N ARG A 18 -7.23 5.59 9.86
CA ARG A 18 -8.21 6.10 8.88
C ARG A 18 -7.60 6.19 7.49
N TYR A 19 -6.31 6.53 7.42
CA TYR A 19 -5.56 6.71 6.18
C TYR A 19 -4.40 5.72 6.11
N ARG A 20 -4.53 4.69 5.26
CA ARG A 20 -3.61 3.55 5.25
C ARG A 20 -2.84 3.50 3.95
N GLY A 21 -1.52 3.46 4.04
CA GLY A 21 -0.62 3.22 2.92
C GLY A 21 -0.16 1.76 2.89
N PHE A 22 -0.21 1.12 1.74
CA PHE A 22 0.45 -0.16 1.47
C PHE A 22 1.53 0.05 0.41
N VAL A 23 2.80 -0.03 0.82
CA VAL A 23 3.94 0.22 -0.06
C VAL A 23 4.72 -1.05 -0.33
N GLY A 24 5.01 -1.32 -1.61
CA GLY A 24 5.76 -2.50 -2.01
C GLY A 24 6.16 -2.52 -3.49
N GLY A 25 7.08 -3.42 -3.82
CA GLY A 25 7.54 -3.66 -5.20
C GLY A 25 6.48 -4.32 -6.09
N ARG A 26 6.87 -4.63 -7.34
CA ARG A 26 6.05 -5.48 -8.20
C ARG A 26 5.89 -6.86 -7.57
N GLY A 27 4.69 -7.43 -7.63
CA GLY A 27 4.40 -8.73 -7.00
C GLY A 27 4.11 -8.70 -5.50
N ALA A 28 4.24 -7.55 -4.81
CA ALA A 28 3.96 -7.46 -3.36
C ALA A 28 2.47 -7.56 -2.97
N GLY A 29 1.57 -7.92 -3.90
CA GLY A 29 0.13 -8.08 -3.62
C GLY A 29 -0.65 -6.79 -3.43
N LYS A 30 -0.15 -5.65 -3.94
CA LYS A 30 -0.70 -4.30 -3.75
C LYS A 30 -2.14 -4.13 -4.24
N SER A 31 -2.38 -4.28 -5.54
CA SER A 31 -3.72 -4.06 -6.10
C SER A 31 -4.73 -5.08 -5.55
N TRP A 32 -4.28 -6.31 -5.31
CA TRP A 32 -5.08 -7.36 -4.69
C TRP A 32 -5.56 -6.94 -3.29
N ILE A 33 -4.66 -6.46 -2.42
CA ILE A 33 -5.05 -6.08 -1.05
C ILE A 33 -5.87 -4.81 -1.00
N GLY A 34 -5.62 -3.85 -1.89
CA GLY A 34 -6.46 -2.66 -2.00
C GLY A 34 -7.90 -3.01 -2.39
N ALA A 35 -8.07 -3.88 -3.39
CA ALA A 35 -9.39 -4.37 -3.79
C ALA A 35 -10.07 -5.17 -2.68
N TYR A 36 -9.35 -6.09 -2.03
CA TYR A 36 -9.87 -6.89 -0.93
C TYR A 36 -10.32 -6.04 0.26
N ASP A 37 -9.49 -5.07 0.69
CA ASP A 37 -9.81 -4.19 1.81
C ASP A 37 -11.07 -3.36 1.54
N LEU A 38 -11.18 -2.75 0.35
CA LEU A 38 -12.36 -1.98 -0.02
C LEU A 38 -13.59 -2.87 -0.12
N ALA A 39 -13.51 -4.02 -0.80
CA ALA A 39 -14.65 -4.93 -0.95
C ALA A 39 -15.15 -5.43 0.42
N LYS A 40 -14.25 -5.84 1.32
CA LYS A 40 -14.63 -6.28 2.67
C LYS A 40 -15.28 -5.19 3.50
N ARG A 41 -14.81 -3.94 3.38
CA ARG A 41 -15.41 -2.79 4.08
C ARG A 41 -16.76 -2.42 3.49
N ALA A 42 -16.89 -2.41 2.16
CA ALA A 42 -18.14 -2.13 1.47
C ALA A 42 -19.22 -3.18 1.73
N LEU A 43 -18.83 -4.47 1.83
CA LEU A 43 -19.75 -5.57 2.12
C LEU A 43 -20.08 -5.72 3.61
N SER A 44 -19.35 -5.05 4.50
CA SER A 44 -19.61 -5.11 5.94
C SER A 44 -20.97 -4.48 6.30
N PRO A 45 -21.52 -4.75 7.50
CA PRO A 45 -22.71 -4.07 7.99
C PRO A 45 -22.61 -2.54 7.94
N ASN A 46 -21.43 -1.98 8.24
CA ASN A 46 -21.20 -0.52 8.19
C ASN A 46 -21.12 0.02 6.76
N GLY A 47 -20.81 -0.83 5.77
CA GLY A 47 -20.76 -0.47 4.36
C GLY A 47 -22.12 -0.57 3.65
N LYS A 48 -23.14 -1.16 4.29
CA LYS A 48 -24.46 -1.37 3.67
C LYS A 48 -25.06 -0.06 3.15
N GLY A 49 -25.37 -0.03 1.86
CA GLY A 49 -25.95 1.15 1.20
C GLY A 49 -25.06 2.39 1.18
N ARG A 50 -23.74 2.22 1.35
CA ARG A 50 -22.75 3.31 1.30
C ARG A 50 -22.08 3.41 -0.06
N LEU A 51 -21.47 4.56 -0.32
CA LEU A 51 -20.76 4.86 -1.56
C LEU A 51 -19.24 4.83 -1.37
N PHE A 52 -18.57 4.11 -2.25
CA PHE A 52 -17.11 3.96 -2.25
C PHE A 52 -16.52 4.33 -3.61
N LEU A 53 -15.22 4.63 -3.62
CA LEU A 53 -14.49 4.96 -4.84
C LEU A 53 -13.21 4.14 -4.96
N VAL A 54 -12.97 3.62 -6.15
CA VAL A 54 -11.64 3.19 -6.62
C VAL A 54 -11.14 4.25 -7.60
N ALA A 55 -9.97 4.81 -7.30
CA ALA A 55 -9.29 5.72 -8.21
C ALA A 55 -7.94 5.12 -8.63
N ALA A 56 -7.60 5.24 -9.91
CA ALA A 56 -6.28 4.88 -10.44
C ALA A 56 -5.74 6.04 -11.30
N PRO A 57 -4.42 6.11 -11.59
CA PRO A 57 -3.82 7.30 -12.18
C PRO A 57 -4.39 7.64 -13.57
N THR A 58 -4.75 6.63 -14.36
CA THR A 58 -5.34 6.79 -15.68
C THR A 58 -6.47 5.78 -15.89
N TYR A 59 -7.36 6.05 -16.85
CA TYR A 59 -8.46 5.13 -17.16
C TYR A 59 -7.98 3.75 -17.65
N PRO A 60 -6.95 3.62 -18.51
CA PRO A 60 -6.40 2.31 -18.85
C PRO A 60 -5.89 1.54 -17.63
N MET A 61 -5.17 2.19 -16.70
CA MET A 61 -4.72 1.52 -15.47
C MET A 61 -5.88 1.09 -14.58
N LEU A 62 -6.91 1.93 -14.46
CA LEU A 62 -8.14 1.63 -13.73
C LEU A 62 -8.84 0.39 -14.32
N SER A 63 -9.02 0.37 -15.65
CA SER A 63 -9.74 -0.69 -16.37
C SER A 63 -8.95 -2.00 -16.37
N ASP A 64 -7.66 -1.95 -16.68
CA ASP A 64 -6.84 -3.15 -16.88
C ASP A 64 -6.26 -3.73 -15.59
N SER A 65 -6.30 -2.98 -14.49
CA SER A 65 -5.83 -3.45 -13.19
C SER A 65 -6.91 -3.38 -12.12
N SER A 66 -7.24 -2.20 -11.61
CA SER A 66 -8.03 -2.07 -10.38
C SER A 66 -9.45 -2.63 -10.51
N LEU A 67 -10.13 -2.39 -11.64
CA LEU A 67 -11.47 -2.93 -11.92
C LEU A 67 -11.45 -4.46 -12.10
N ARG A 68 -10.48 -5.00 -12.87
CA ARG A 68 -10.32 -6.44 -13.05
C ARG A 68 -10.06 -7.15 -11.72
N THR A 69 -9.14 -6.63 -10.92
CA THR A 69 -8.84 -7.16 -9.60
C THR A 69 -10.04 -7.05 -8.66
N MET A 70 -10.81 -5.95 -8.70
CA MET A 70 -12.04 -5.84 -7.92
C MET A 70 -13.05 -6.93 -8.30
N ILE A 71 -13.27 -7.17 -9.59
CA ILE A 71 -14.16 -8.23 -10.08
C ILE A 71 -13.68 -9.62 -9.58
N GLU A 72 -12.38 -9.90 -9.65
CA GLU A 72 -11.79 -11.15 -9.13
C GLU A 72 -12.05 -11.31 -7.63
N ILE A 73 -11.85 -10.24 -6.85
CA ILE A 73 -12.13 -10.22 -5.41
C ILE A 73 -13.62 -10.44 -5.14
N LEU A 74 -14.52 -9.78 -5.86
CA LEU A 74 -15.96 -9.95 -5.67
C LEU A 74 -16.39 -11.39 -6.00
N LYS A 75 -15.80 -12.02 -7.03
CA LYS A 75 -16.03 -13.43 -7.35
C LYS A 75 -15.51 -14.35 -6.23
N LEU A 76 -14.30 -14.09 -5.75
CA LEU A 76 -13.70 -14.81 -4.62
C LEU A 76 -14.57 -14.71 -3.36
N LEU A 77 -15.24 -13.59 -3.20
CA LEU A 77 -16.14 -13.29 -2.11
C LEU A 77 -17.58 -13.80 -2.35
N GLY A 78 -17.92 -14.29 -3.54
CA GLY A 78 -19.32 -14.68 -3.84
C GLY A 78 -20.29 -13.49 -3.85
N ALA A 79 -19.78 -12.27 -4.04
CA ALA A 79 -20.55 -11.02 -4.10
C ALA A 79 -20.57 -10.42 -5.51
N TYR A 80 -20.10 -11.17 -6.50
CA TYR A 80 -20.09 -10.76 -7.90
C TYR A 80 -21.45 -11.05 -8.56
N ASP A 81 -22.00 -10.04 -9.20
CA ASP A 81 -23.14 -10.12 -10.11
C ASP A 81 -22.77 -9.38 -11.39
N LEU A 82 -23.06 -9.96 -12.55
CA LEU A 82 -22.77 -9.35 -13.84
C LEU A 82 -23.71 -8.17 -14.11
N ASP A 83 -24.98 -8.27 -13.69
CA ASP A 83 -26.01 -7.27 -13.97
C ASP A 83 -25.85 -6.02 -13.09
N SER A 84 -25.03 -6.11 -12.03
CA SER A 84 -24.72 -4.98 -11.16
C SER A 84 -23.61 -4.08 -11.69
N ILE A 85 -23.00 -4.42 -12.83
CA ILE A 85 -21.88 -3.68 -13.42
C ILE A 85 -22.39 -2.69 -14.48
N LYS A 86 -22.29 -1.40 -14.17
CA LYS A 86 -22.42 -0.34 -15.17
C LYS A 86 -21.05 -0.07 -15.80
N ARG A 87 -20.98 0.10 -17.12
CA ARG A 87 -19.72 0.26 -17.86
C ARG A 87 -19.30 1.71 -18.09
N GLN A 88 -20.25 2.66 -18.16
CA GLN A 88 -19.98 4.05 -18.55
C GLN A 88 -20.82 5.05 -17.73
N PRO A 89 -20.21 5.81 -16.80
CA PRO A 89 -18.91 5.53 -16.20
C PRO A 89 -18.94 4.21 -15.39
N PRO A 90 -17.80 3.51 -15.23
CA PRO A 90 -17.79 2.23 -14.54
C PRO A 90 -18.19 2.35 -13.07
N SER A 91 -19.07 1.45 -12.63
CA SER A 91 -19.52 1.29 -11.25
C SER A 91 -20.04 -0.13 -11.01
N ILE A 92 -20.00 -0.59 -9.76
CA ILE A 92 -20.52 -1.89 -9.34
C ILE A 92 -21.40 -1.70 -8.11
N THR A 93 -22.63 -2.19 -8.18
CA THR A 93 -23.53 -2.30 -7.01
C THR A 93 -23.35 -3.66 -6.34
N LEU A 94 -23.20 -3.69 -5.02
CA LEU A 94 -22.99 -4.89 -4.23
C LEU A 94 -24.33 -5.44 -3.71
N PRO A 95 -24.41 -6.73 -3.31
CA PRO A 95 -25.65 -7.35 -2.84
C PRO A 95 -26.29 -6.66 -1.62
N ASN A 96 -25.50 -5.94 -0.82
CA ASN A 96 -25.97 -5.17 0.32
C ASN A 96 -26.36 -3.72 -0.02
N GLY A 97 -26.43 -3.38 -1.31
CA GLY A 97 -26.77 -2.05 -1.81
C GLY A 97 -25.63 -1.02 -1.75
N ALA A 98 -24.44 -1.39 -1.29
CA ALA A 98 -23.28 -0.53 -1.41
C ALA A 98 -22.89 -0.34 -2.89
N GLU A 99 -22.33 0.81 -3.25
CA GLU A 99 -21.88 1.11 -4.61
C GLU A 99 -20.38 1.42 -4.62
N ILE A 100 -19.67 0.89 -5.61
CA ILE A 100 -18.26 1.17 -5.87
C ILE A 100 -18.14 1.89 -7.21
N LEU A 101 -17.76 3.16 -7.16
CA LEU A 101 -17.43 3.96 -8.34
C LEU A 101 -15.98 3.70 -8.79
N PHE A 102 -15.70 3.80 -10.08
CA PHE A 102 -14.35 3.71 -10.64
C PHE A 102 -14.04 4.99 -11.42
N ARG A 103 -13.00 5.72 -11.04
CA ARG A 103 -12.59 6.96 -11.72
C ARG A 103 -11.09 7.00 -11.97
N SER A 104 -10.67 7.66 -13.05
CA SER A 104 -9.27 8.00 -13.24
C SER A 104 -8.97 9.32 -12.52
N ALA A 105 -7.74 9.42 -11.99
CA ALA A 105 -7.23 10.58 -11.28
C ALA A 105 -6.26 11.43 -12.13
N ASP A 106 -6.31 11.24 -13.45
CA ASP A 106 -5.60 12.06 -14.45
C ASP A 106 -6.07 13.52 -14.41
N ASP A 107 -7.35 13.71 -14.08
CA ASP A 107 -7.96 14.98 -13.70
C ASP A 107 -8.51 14.84 -12.27
N PRO A 108 -7.84 15.41 -11.24
CA PRO A 108 -8.28 15.37 -9.85
C PRO A 108 -9.71 15.87 -9.63
N GLU A 109 -10.21 16.80 -10.45
CA GLU A 109 -11.56 17.35 -10.29
C GLU A 109 -12.66 16.31 -10.51
N ARG A 110 -12.36 15.24 -11.26
CA ARG A 110 -13.28 14.10 -11.45
C ARG A 110 -13.60 13.37 -10.14
N LEU A 111 -12.81 13.58 -9.09
CA LEU A 111 -13.01 12.96 -7.78
C LEU A 111 -13.88 13.81 -6.84
N ARG A 112 -14.11 15.12 -7.11
CA ARG A 112 -14.68 16.10 -6.15
C ARG A 112 -16.18 15.92 -5.85
N GLY A 113 -16.94 15.28 -6.74
CA GLY A 113 -18.41 15.24 -6.73
C GLY A 113 -19.09 14.40 -5.63
N PRO A 114 -18.74 13.12 -5.43
CA PRO A 114 -19.47 12.25 -4.52
C PRO A 114 -19.17 12.56 -3.04
N ASN A 115 -20.10 12.22 -2.15
CA ASN A 115 -19.81 12.04 -0.73
C ASN A 115 -19.56 10.55 -0.49
N LEU A 116 -18.34 10.20 -0.07
CA LEU A 116 -17.87 8.82 0.02
C LEU A 116 -17.72 8.38 1.47
N SER A 117 -18.03 7.10 1.74
CA SER A 117 -17.67 6.43 3.01
C SER A 117 -16.24 5.90 2.98
N GLY A 118 -15.67 5.66 1.80
CA GLY A 118 -14.29 5.23 1.66
C GLY A 118 -13.74 5.32 0.24
N VAL A 119 -12.42 5.43 0.14
CA VAL A 119 -11.72 5.48 -1.14
C VAL A 119 -10.48 4.59 -1.13
N TRP A 120 -10.24 3.92 -2.25
CA TRP A 120 -8.98 3.25 -2.56
C TRP A 120 -8.27 3.97 -3.72
N LEU A 121 -7.08 4.51 -3.46
CA LEU A 121 -6.18 5.07 -4.45
C LEU A 121 -5.16 3.99 -4.88
N ASP A 122 -5.34 3.40 -6.06
CA ASP A 122 -4.40 2.44 -6.64
C ASP A 122 -3.26 3.15 -7.38
N GLU A 123 -2.05 2.60 -7.27
CA GLU A 123 -0.80 3.23 -7.74
C GLU A 123 -0.70 4.73 -7.37
N ALA A 124 -1.04 5.07 -6.12
CA ALA A 124 -1.15 6.45 -5.64
C ALA A 124 0.12 7.30 -5.89
N SER A 125 1.31 6.69 -5.88
CA SER A 125 2.54 7.43 -6.17
C SER A 125 2.71 7.91 -7.62
N LEU A 126 1.78 7.57 -8.50
CA LEU A 126 1.70 8.09 -9.87
C LEU A 126 0.64 9.17 -10.04
N MET A 127 -0.17 9.44 -9.01
CA MET A 127 -1.14 10.52 -9.00
C MET A 127 -0.51 11.81 -8.51
N ALA A 128 -1.04 12.94 -8.97
CA ALA A 128 -0.77 14.23 -8.33
C ALA A 128 -1.27 14.22 -6.88
N GLU A 129 -0.57 14.92 -5.98
CA GLU A 129 -0.98 15.08 -4.58
C GLU A 129 -2.40 15.67 -4.47
N GLU A 130 -2.77 16.54 -5.41
CA GLU A 130 -4.11 17.12 -5.50
C GLU A 130 -5.23 16.06 -5.55
N ALA A 131 -5.01 14.92 -6.22
CA ALA A 131 -5.99 13.84 -6.24
C ALA A 131 -6.23 13.24 -4.84
N TYR A 132 -5.18 13.17 -4.01
CA TYR A 132 -5.30 12.75 -2.61
C TYR A 132 -6.07 13.79 -1.78
N SER A 133 -5.74 15.08 -1.93
CA SER A 133 -6.43 16.18 -1.25
C SER A 133 -7.92 16.23 -1.58
N VAL A 134 -8.27 16.13 -2.87
CA VAL A 134 -9.66 16.09 -3.33
C VAL A 134 -10.37 14.85 -2.81
N ALA A 135 -9.74 13.68 -2.88
CA ALA A 135 -10.33 12.44 -2.38
C ALA A 135 -10.66 12.55 -0.88
N ILE A 136 -9.76 13.09 -0.05
CA ILE A 136 -10.04 13.28 1.38
C ILE A 136 -11.23 14.20 1.61
N ALA A 137 -11.34 15.30 0.85
CA ALA A 137 -12.45 16.23 1.00
C ALA A 137 -13.82 15.56 0.74
N THR A 138 -13.87 14.46 -0.01
CA THR A 138 -15.10 13.70 -0.29
C THR A 138 -15.53 12.73 0.81
N LEU A 139 -14.66 12.41 1.80
CA LEU A 139 -14.87 11.37 2.81
C LEU A 139 -15.82 11.80 3.95
N ARG A 140 -17.06 12.11 3.60
CA ARG A 140 -18.07 12.70 4.50
C ARG A 140 -19.49 12.20 4.27
N GLU A 141 -19.66 11.00 3.70
CA GLU A 141 -20.99 10.46 3.42
C GLU A 141 -21.85 10.39 4.70
N ARG A 142 -23.07 10.93 4.62
CA ARG A 142 -24.01 11.04 5.77
C ARG A 142 -23.46 11.83 6.96
N GLY A 143 -22.44 12.68 6.76
CA GLY A 143 -21.80 13.46 7.81
C GLY A 143 -20.82 12.65 8.67
N GLU A 144 -20.52 11.41 8.31
CA GLU A 144 -19.59 10.54 9.02
C GLU A 144 -18.19 10.60 8.38
N PRO A 145 -17.11 10.53 9.19
CA PRO A 145 -15.76 10.50 8.66
C PRO A 145 -15.47 9.19 7.93
N GLY A 146 -15.17 9.27 6.64
CA GLY A 146 -14.77 8.12 5.82
C GLY A 146 -13.30 7.71 6.00
N TRP A 147 -12.86 6.71 5.23
CA TRP A 147 -11.48 6.19 5.28
C TRP A 147 -10.79 6.22 3.90
N LEU A 148 -9.45 6.17 3.90
CA LEU A 148 -8.63 6.09 2.69
C LEU A 148 -7.65 4.93 2.77
N SER A 149 -7.58 4.16 1.69
CA SER A 149 -6.54 3.16 1.43
C SER A 149 -5.73 3.59 0.21
N ALA A 150 -4.40 3.56 0.28
CA ALA A 150 -3.52 3.89 -0.84
C ALA A 150 -2.53 2.75 -1.06
N THR A 151 -2.48 2.20 -2.26
CA THR A 151 -1.49 1.19 -2.66
C THR A 151 -0.49 1.83 -3.62
N PHE A 152 0.82 1.69 -3.37
CA PHE A 152 1.79 2.36 -4.22
C PHE A 152 3.19 1.74 -4.20
N THR A 153 3.94 2.05 -5.25
CA THR A 153 5.40 1.81 -5.31
C THR A 153 6.13 3.08 -4.87
N PRO A 154 7.19 3.03 -4.05
CA PRO A 154 7.81 4.26 -3.53
C PRO A 154 8.55 5.04 -4.62
N LYS A 155 8.47 6.38 -4.55
CA LYS A 155 9.05 7.32 -5.53
C LYS A 155 10.13 8.25 -4.96
N GLY A 156 10.53 8.06 -3.70
CA GLY A 156 11.52 8.89 -3.03
C GLY A 156 11.02 9.39 -1.67
N LEU A 157 11.93 9.94 -0.86
CA LEU A 157 11.58 10.52 0.44
C LEU A 157 10.86 11.87 0.32
N GLY A 158 11.13 12.63 -0.76
CA GLY A 158 10.46 13.91 -1.02
C GLY A 158 9.13 13.78 -1.75
N HIS A 159 8.59 12.56 -1.91
CA HIS A 159 7.33 12.33 -2.60
C HIS A 159 6.15 12.44 -1.62
N TRP A 160 5.01 12.99 -2.05
CA TRP A 160 3.84 13.22 -1.18
C TRP A 160 3.36 11.95 -0.47
N THR A 161 3.44 10.78 -1.11
CA THR A 161 3.07 9.50 -0.47
C THR A 161 4.00 9.12 0.69
N TYR A 162 5.28 9.46 0.61
CA TYR A 162 6.19 9.29 1.74
C TYR A 162 5.86 10.29 2.84
N GLU A 163 5.72 11.56 2.48
CA GLU A 163 5.38 12.66 3.40
C GLU A 163 4.06 12.42 4.13
N THR A 164 3.10 11.76 3.47
CA THR A 164 1.78 11.48 4.04
C THR A 164 1.79 10.31 4.99
N PHE A 165 2.33 9.16 4.55
CA PHE A 165 2.15 7.90 5.29
C PHE A 165 3.37 7.50 6.12
N ALA A 166 4.58 7.99 5.80
CA ALA A 166 5.83 7.52 6.41
C ALA A 166 6.38 8.42 7.53
N THR A 167 5.84 9.63 7.72
CA THR A 167 6.35 10.65 8.65
C THR A 167 5.62 10.69 9.98
N GLY A 168 4.64 9.81 10.20
CA GLY A 168 3.89 9.73 11.46
C GLY A 168 2.79 10.77 11.61
N LYS A 169 2.19 11.22 10.51
CA LYS A 169 1.00 12.10 10.56
C LYS A 169 -0.16 11.42 11.32
N PRO A 170 -1.00 12.18 12.05
CA PRO A 170 -2.13 11.63 12.78
C PRO A 170 -3.05 10.78 11.89
N GLU A 171 -3.63 9.72 12.48
CA GLU A 171 -4.55 8.79 11.79
C GLU A 171 -3.98 8.05 10.56
N THR A 172 -2.66 8.13 10.33
CA THR A 172 -1.98 7.43 9.22
C THR A 172 -1.24 6.17 9.68
N GLU A 173 -1.20 5.14 8.82
CA GLU A 173 -0.26 4.02 8.97
C GLU A 173 0.31 3.61 7.61
N LEU A 174 1.62 3.37 7.54
CA LEU A 174 2.28 2.80 6.37
C LEU A 174 2.70 1.36 6.62
N ILE A 175 2.10 0.44 5.89
CA ILE A 175 2.47 -0.97 5.86
C ILE A 175 3.41 -1.21 4.68
N ARG A 176 4.57 -1.79 4.98
CA ARG A 176 5.61 -2.11 3.99
C ARG A 176 5.56 -3.60 3.67
N ALA A 177 5.55 -3.95 2.39
CA ALA A 177 5.57 -5.33 1.92
C ALA A 177 6.73 -5.54 0.93
N LYS A 178 7.55 -6.56 1.18
CA LYS A 178 8.59 -6.99 0.24
C LYS A 178 8.03 -8.08 -0.67
N THR A 179 8.40 -8.04 -1.95
CA THR A 179 7.94 -9.04 -2.94
C THR A 179 8.31 -10.47 -2.52
N ARG A 180 9.53 -10.68 -1.98
CA ARG A 180 10.00 -11.98 -1.48
C ARG A 180 9.21 -12.54 -0.29
N GLU A 181 8.44 -11.69 0.40
CA GLU A 181 7.61 -12.08 1.55
C GLU A 181 6.18 -12.43 1.11
N ASN A 182 5.88 -12.38 -0.19
CA ASN A 182 4.62 -12.84 -0.73
C ASN A 182 4.67 -14.35 -1.03
N PRO A 183 4.01 -15.21 -0.22
CA PRO A 183 4.03 -16.66 -0.40
C PRO A 183 3.18 -17.14 -1.58
N PHE A 184 2.47 -16.25 -2.26
CA PHE A 184 1.62 -16.56 -3.42
C PHE A 184 2.36 -16.41 -4.75
N LEU A 185 3.62 -15.98 -4.73
CA LEU A 185 4.44 -15.88 -5.93
C LEU A 185 5.28 -17.15 -6.09
N ASP A 186 5.43 -17.56 -7.34
CA ASP A 186 6.42 -18.57 -7.72
C ASP A 186 7.85 -18.06 -7.43
N THR A 187 8.71 -18.94 -6.93
CA THR A 187 10.07 -18.57 -6.53
C THR A 187 10.95 -18.18 -7.72
N GLN A 188 10.76 -18.78 -8.89
CA GLN A 188 11.50 -18.41 -10.11
C GLN A 188 11.10 -17.02 -10.60
N PHE A 189 9.82 -16.65 -10.44
CA PHE A 189 9.35 -15.29 -10.73
C PHE A 189 10.02 -14.26 -9.82
N VAL A 190 10.11 -14.54 -8.51
CA VAL A 190 10.82 -13.66 -7.56
C VAL A 190 12.29 -13.51 -7.95
N SER A 191 12.99 -14.61 -8.24
CA SER A 191 14.40 -14.57 -8.65
C SER A 191 14.61 -13.78 -9.94
N SER A 192 13.71 -13.94 -10.93
CA SER A 192 13.78 -13.20 -12.19
C SER A 192 13.59 -11.69 -12.02
N LEU A 193 12.65 -11.28 -11.14
CA LEU A 193 12.49 -9.88 -10.77
C LEU A 193 13.75 -9.33 -10.09
N GLU A 194 14.30 -10.05 -9.11
CA GLU A 194 15.50 -9.62 -8.39
C GLU A 194 16.70 -9.43 -9.32
N SER A 195 16.94 -10.35 -10.26
CA SER A 195 18.00 -10.21 -11.27
C SER A 195 17.86 -8.92 -12.08
N GLN A 196 16.68 -8.66 -12.64
CA GLN A 196 16.42 -7.44 -13.44
C GLN A 196 16.65 -6.14 -12.66
N TYR A 197 16.22 -6.09 -11.39
CA TYR A 197 16.41 -4.90 -10.57
C TYR A 197 17.84 -4.77 -10.04
N SER A 198 18.56 -5.88 -9.82
CA SER A 198 19.96 -5.86 -9.41
C SER A 198 20.85 -5.27 -10.52
N ASP A 199 20.60 -5.64 -11.77
CA ASP A 199 21.32 -5.11 -12.94
C ASP A 199 21.01 -3.62 -13.17
N ARG A 200 19.74 -3.23 -12.99
CA ARG A 200 19.32 -1.82 -13.10
C ARG A 200 19.82 -0.95 -11.95
N THR A 201 20.02 -1.52 -10.76
CA THR A 201 20.58 -0.81 -9.60
C THR A 201 22.08 -0.61 -9.74
N LYS A 202 22.82 -1.61 -10.28
CA LYS A 202 24.23 -1.45 -10.66
C LYS A 202 24.42 -0.35 -11.70
N ALA A 203 23.54 -0.27 -12.71
CA ALA A 203 23.56 0.79 -13.71
C ALA A 203 23.24 2.20 -13.16
N ARG A 204 22.60 2.31 -11.99
CA ARG A 204 22.13 3.59 -11.40
C ARG A 204 22.90 4.04 -10.16
N ASN A 205 23.95 3.31 -9.76
CA ASN A 205 24.77 3.55 -8.57
C ASN A 205 25.58 4.87 -8.57
N GLY A 206 25.32 5.80 -9.49
CA GLY A 206 25.76 7.19 -9.37
C GLY A 206 24.93 8.04 -8.39
N ARG A 207 23.67 7.71 -8.08
CA ARG A 207 22.82 8.54 -7.18
C ARG A 207 21.79 7.75 -6.35
N ARG A 208 22.05 7.70 -5.02
CA ARG A 208 21.15 7.46 -3.86
C ARG A 208 20.06 6.36 -4.00
N ASN A 209 20.27 5.19 -3.37
CA ASN A 209 19.39 4.01 -3.48
C ASN A 209 18.32 3.88 -2.38
N ILE A 210 17.05 3.96 -2.80
CA ILE A 210 15.85 3.55 -2.03
C ILE A 210 15.35 2.16 -2.47
N LEU A 211 15.80 1.64 -3.63
CA LEU A 211 15.34 0.34 -4.17
C LEU A 211 15.81 -0.87 -3.33
N ALA A 212 16.98 -0.82 -2.70
CA ALA A 212 17.56 -1.98 -2.00
C ALA A 212 16.67 -2.52 -0.86
N HIS A 213 15.93 -1.64 -0.18
CA HIS A 213 15.08 -2.03 0.96
C HIS A 213 13.77 -2.72 0.56
N ILE A 214 13.35 -2.61 -0.70
CA ILE A 214 12.09 -3.17 -1.24
C ILE A 214 12.33 -4.58 -1.83
N PHE A 215 13.54 -4.82 -2.33
CA PHE A 215 13.94 -6.07 -2.98
C PHE A 215 14.85 -6.96 -2.10
N GLY A 216 14.98 -6.65 -0.81
CA GLY A 216 15.66 -7.56 0.13
C GLY A 216 17.19 -7.68 -0.01
N GLY A 217 17.86 -6.82 -0.77
CA GLY A 217 19.31 -6.79 -0.86
C GLY A 217 19.95 -6.20 0.40
N LYS A 218 20.99 -6.84 0.95
CA LYS A 218 21.85 -6.22 1.97
C LYS A 218 22.42 -4.91 1.40
N ALA A 219 22.36 -3.84 2.19
CA ALA A 219 23.15 -2.65 1.91
C ALA A 219 24.62 -3.07 1.89
N ILE A 220 25.27 -2.99 0.74
CA ILE A 220 26.72 -3.12 0.67
C ILE A 220 27.25 -1.79 1.19
N GLY A 221 27.56 -1.74 2.49
CA GLY A 221 28.30 -0.63 3.07
C GLY A 221 29.68 -0.61 2.46
N LEU A 222 29.98 0.42 1.68
CA LEU A 222 31.37 0.77 1.39
C LEU A 222 31.95 1.34 2.69
N ASN A 223 32.72 0.51 3.39
CA ASN A 223 33.72 0.99 4.32
C ASN A 223 34.78 1.73 3.51
N SER A 224 34.88 3.03 3.71
CA SER A 224 36.13 3.76 3.46
C SER A 224 36.21 4.91 4.46
N ALA A 225 36.46 4.55 5.72
CA ALA A 225 37.06 5.46 6.69
C ALA A 225 38.57 5.16 6.72
N THR A 226 39.25 5.53 5.64
CA THR A 226 40.72 5.56 5.57
C THR A 226 41.08 6.76 4.71
N GLU A 227 41.14 7.92 5.36
CA GLU A 227 41.86 9.15 4.99
C GLU A 227 41.13 10.34 5.62
N LEU A 228 41.54 10.65 6.86
CA LEU A 228 41.62 11.98 7.46
C LEU A 228 42.06 11.78 8.92
N SER A 229 43.33 11.40 9.09
CA SER A 229 44.04 11.58 10.36
C SER A 229 44.95 12.78 10.22
N GLN A 230 44.69 13.83 11.01
CA GLN A 230 45.55 14.94 11.48
C GLN A 230 44.57 16.08 11.78
N SER A 231 44.30 16.50 13.01
CA SER A 231 45.14 16.67 14.18
C SER A 231 44.25 16.97 15.41
N ILE A 232 44.85 16.94 16.60
CA ILE A 232 44.37 17.39 17.93
C ILE A 232 44.17 16.24 18.94
N HIS A 233 45.13 16.17 19.86
CA HIS A 233 45.20 15.32 21.05
C HIS A 233 44.26 15.81 22.19
N PRO A 234 44.01 14.99 23.23
CA PRO A 234 42.78 14.98 24.01
C PRO A 234 42.84 15.81 25.31
N ARG A 235 41.66 16.16 25.84
CA ARG A 235 41.45 16.33 27.29
C ARG A 235 40.34 15.40 27.75
N ALA A 236 40.66 14.64 28.80
CA ALA A 236 39.76 13.77 29.53
C ALA A 236 38.79 14.60 30.37
N GLU A 237 37.54 14.14 30.50
CA GLU A 237 36.84 14.09 31.77
C GLU A 237 35.62 13.18 31.70
N THR A 238 35.26 12.71 32.90
CA THR A 238 34.55 11.49 33.27
C THR A 238 33.02 11.58 33.29
N ALA A 239 32.42 10.38 33.33
CA ALA A 239 31.17 10.00 34.00
C ALA A 239 29.87 9.94 33.17
N GLY A 240 29.15 8.82 33.34
CA GLY A 240 27.75 8.67 32.89
C GLY A 240 27.42 7.35 32.20
N ARG A 241 27.60 6.23 32.89
CA ARG A 241 27.22 4.89 32.43
C ARG A 241 25.68 4.77 32.43
N ALA A 242 25.06 4.63 31.26
CA ALA A 242 23.68 4.16 31.13
C ALA A 242 23.64 2.97 30.16
N ILE A 243 23.44 1.78 30.74
CA ILE A 243 23.28 0.52 30.03
C ILE A 243 21.82 0.44 29.58
N ILE A 244 21.57 0.50 28.28
CA ILE A 244 20.25 0.20 27.68
C ILE A 244 20.29 -1.27 27.23
N PRO A 245 19.45 -2.17 27.76
CA PRO A 245 19.44 -3.56 27.30
C PRO A 245 18.86 -3.64 25.88
N ARG A 246 19.62 -4.27 24.99
CA ARG A 246 19.16 -4.73 23.68
C ARG A 246 18.15 -5.86 23.88
N SER A 247 16.88 -5.64 23.59
CA SER A 247 15.92 -6.73 23.41
C SER A 247 16.00 -7.24 21.96
N SER A 248 16.82 -8.27 21.77
CA SER A 248 16.79 -9.15 20.61
C SER A 248 15.53 -10.02 20.65
N ALA A 249 14.60 -9.79 19.73
CA ALA A 249 13.56 -10.76 19.37
C ALA A 249 13.19 -10.58 17.89
N TRP A 250 14.12 -10.93 17.00
CA TRP A 250 13.84 -11.14 15.58
C TRP A 250 14.10 -12.61 15.25
N ALA A 251 13.07 -13.43 15.40
CA ALA A 251 12.95 -14.72 14.72
C ALA A 251 11.51 -15.23 14.88
N ALA A 252 10.56 -14.59 14.19
CA ALA A 252 9.35 -15.31 13.79
C ALA A 252 9.72 -16.10 12.51
N PRO A 253 9.38 -17.40 12.42
CA PRO A 253 9.63 -18.18 11.21
C PRO A 253 8.91 -17.52 10.01
N LEU A 254 9.30 -17.85 8.78
CA LEU A 254 8.59 -17.48 7.55
C LEU A 254 7.11 -17.90 7.69
N THR A 255 6.27 -17.01 8.23
CA THR A 255 4.97 -17.40 8.79
C THR A 255 4.03 -17.69 7.64
N ALA A 256 3.47 -18.90 7.65
CA ALA A 256 2.40 -19.33 6.77
C ALA A 256 1.31 -18.24 6.61
N PRO A 257 0.67 -18.16 5.44
CA PRO A 257 -0.38 -17.17 5.20
C PRO A 257 -1.50 -17.26 6.26
N TYR A 258 -1.99 -16.10 6.69
CA TYR A 258 -3.09 -15.97 7.64
C TYR A 258 -4.39 -16.33 6.94
N SER A 259 -5.17 -17.21 7.56
CA SER A 259 -6.50 -17.60 7.08
C SER A 259 -7.54 -16.64 7.61
N VAL A 260 -8.23 -15.92 6.73
CA VAL A 260 -9.37 -15.08 7.07
C VAL A 260 -10.63 -15.75 6.54
N THR A 261 -11.51 -16.16 7.44
CA THR A 261 -12.82 -16.72 7.08
C THR A 261 -13.71 -15.59 6.57
N ALA A 262 -14.19 -15.69 5.34
CA ALA A 262 -15.25 -14.81 4.86
C ALA A 262 -16.58 -15.26 5.49
N THR A 263 -16.98 -14.63 6.58
CA THR A 263 -18.36 -14.67 7.08
C THR A 263 -19.12 -13.48 6.47
N TRP A 264 -20.26 -13.77 5.86
CA TRP A 264 -21.19 -12.82 5.27
C TRP A 264 -22.26 -12.44 6.29
#